data_AF-A0A8S9NEL3-F1
#
_entry.id   AF-A0A8S9NEL3-F1
#
_cell.length_a   1.000
_cell.length_b   1.000
_cell.length_c   1.000
_cell.angle_alpha   90.00
_cell.angle_beta   90.00
_cell.angle_gamma   90.00
#
_symmetry.space_group_name_H-M   'P 1'
#
loop_
_entity.id
_entity.type
_entity.pdbx_description
1 polymer ?
#
loop_
_entity_poly.entity_id
_entity_poly.type
_entity_poly.pdbx_seq_one_letter_code
_entity_poly.pdbx_strand_id
1 'polypeptide(L)'
;MSSPSYHTSILCKYYLIISLVATFFMLFFFNLTYISSQYVDSNIFTMKCEEAGPKETTANLSHLMFVLVGSSRAWKHRRTYIESWWRPNATRGNIFLDVEPSEEFRPWSPTFPPFKVNEDLRKLRIYPKLANRVHIRIYRSILETYRLKQDDGVRWYVS
;
A
#
# COMPACT_ATOMS: atom_id res chain seq x y z
N MET A 1 -17.41 -30.75 -55.03
CA MET A 1 -16.71 -30.38 -53.79
C MET A 1 -15.33 -29.86 -54.18
N SER A 2 -15.13 -28.54 -54.13
CA SER A 2 -13.86 -27.90 -54.51
C SER A 2 -12.82 -28.07 -53.39
N SER A 3 -11.66 -28.65 -53.72
CA SER A 3 -10.55 -28.76 -52.78
C SER A 3 -10.07 -27.39 -52.34
N PRO A 4 -9.76 -27.18 -51.04
CA PRO A 4 -9.20 -25.93 -50.58
C PRO A 4 -7.86 -25.64 -51.26
N SER A 5 -7.67 -24.39 -51.71
CA SER A 5 -6.43 -23.91 -52.32
C SER A 5 -5.24 -24.19 -51.40
N TYR A 6 -4.19 -24.79 -51.93
CA TYR A 6 -2.95 -25.13 -51.20
C TYR A 6 -2.41 -23.96 -50.33
N HIS A 7 -2.60 -22.72 -50.79
CA HIS A 7 -2.21 -21.52 -50.06
C HIS A 7 -3.02 -21.27 -48.78
N THR A 8 -4.31 -21.59 -48.73
CA THR A 8 -5.13 -21.37 -47.52
C THR A 8 -4.79 -22.36 -46.42
N SER A 9 -4.41 -23.59 -46.77
CA SER A 9 -3.91 -24.59 -45.81
C SER A 9 -2.56 -24.17 -45.19
N ILE A 10 -1.66 -23.59 -45.98
CA ILE A 10 -0.37 -23.09 -45.51
C ILE A 10 -0.56 -21.91 -44.55
N LEU A 11 -1.37 -20.92 -44.94
CA LEU A 11 -1.64 -19.75 -44.10
C LEU A 11 -2.25 -20.15 -42.76
N CYS A 12 -3.20 -21.10 -42.76
CA CYS A 12 -3.81 -21.61 -41.54
C CYS A 12 -2.78 -22.25 -40.58
N LYS A 13 -1.84 -23.04 -41.11
CA LYS A 13 -0.75 -23.64 -40.31
C LYS A 13 0.15 -22.58 -39.68
N TYR A 14 0.48 -21.51 -40.41
CA TYR A 14 1.27 -20.41 -39.86
C TYR A 14 0.53 -19.66 -38.75
N TYR A 15 -0.76 -19.37 -38.91
CA TYR A 15 -1.55 -18.74 -37.85
C TYR A 15 -1.63 -19.59 -36.58
N LEU A 16 -1.78 -20.91 -36.71
CA LEU A 16 -1.78 -21.83 -35.57
C LEU A 16 -0.45 -21.81 -34.81
N ILE A 17 0.68 -21.83 -35.53
CA ILE A 17 2.01 -21.80 -34.93
C ILE A 17 2.26 -20.46 -34.23
N ILE A 18 1.92 -19.33 -34.88
CA ILE A 18 2.07 -17.99 -34.29
C ILE A 18 1.24 -17.86 -33.01
N SER A 19 -0.01 -18.36 -33.02
CA SER A 19 -0.87 -18.36 -31.84
C SER A 19 -0.25 -19.16 -30.69
N LEU A 20 0.28 -20.35 -30.97
CA LEU A 20 0.91 -21.21 -29.95
C LEU A 20 2.14 -20.54 -29.33
N VAL A 21 2.99 -19.92 -30.17
CA VAL A 21 4.19 -19.19 -29.72
C VAL A 21 3.81 -17.97 -28.89
N ALA A 22 2.80 -17.20 -29.32
CA ALA A 22 2.31 -16.05 -28.58
C ALA A 22 1.75 -16.44 -27.21
N THR A 23 0.97 -17.51 -27.13
CA THR A 23 0.44 -18.02 -25.85
C THR A 23 1.56 -18.48 -24.92
N PHE A 24 2.55 -19.23 -25.42
CA PHE A 24 3.69 -19.66 -24.61
C PHE A 24 4.51 -18.47 -24.09
N PHE A 25 4.78 -17.48 -24.94
CA PHE A 25 5.48 -16.26 -24.55
C PHE A 25 4.70 -15.52 -23.47
N MET A 26 3.40 -15.32 -23.64
CA MET A 26 2.57 -14.67 -22.62
C MET A 26 2.63 -15.44 -21.29
N LEU A 27 2.43 -16.76 -21.29
CA LEU A 27 2.50 -17.56 -20.08
C LEU A 27 3.89 -17.49 -19.40
N PHE A 28 4.98 -17.49 -20.17
CA PHE A 28 6.33 -17.38 -19.62
C PHE A 28 6.57 -16.03 -18.94
N PHE A 29 6.18 -14.92 -19.59
CA PHE A 29 6.33 -13.58 -19.00
C PHE A 29 5.40 -13.37 -17.79
N PHE A 30 4.16 -13.87 -17.84
CA PHE A 30 3.25 -13.85 -16.69
C PHE A 30 3.80 -14.67 -15.51
N ASN A 31 4.32 -15.88 -15.75
CA ASN A 31 4.91 -16.71 -14.70
C ASN A 31 6.19 -16.08 -14.12
N LEU A 32 7.05 -15.47 -14.94
CA LEU A 32 8.24 -14.78 -14.45
C LEU A 32 7.88 -13.59 -13.53
N THR A 33 6.87 -12.83 -13.91
CA THR A 33 6.34 -11.72 -13.09
C THR A 33 5.72 -12.24 -11.79
N TYR A 34 4.98 -13.34 -11.86
CA TYR A 34 4.36 -14.00 -10.70
C TYR A 34 5.39 -14.52 -9.68
N ILE A 35 6.45 -15.19 -10.16
CA ILE A 35 7.53 -15.70 -9.30
C ILE A 35 8.31 -14.53 -8.67
N SER A 36 8.60 -13.46 -9.42
CA SER A 36 9.27 -12.27 -8.88
C SER A 36 8.44 -11.58 -7.80
N SER A 37 7.10 -11.62 -7.86
CA SER A 37 6.23 -11.07 -6.82
C SER A 37 6.31 -11.86 -5.52
N GLN A 38 6.50 -13.18 -5.59
CA GLN A 38 6.60 -14.05 -4.40
C GLN A 38 7.97 -13.93 -3.69
N TYR A 39 9.04 -13.58 -4.42
CA TYR A 39 10.38 -13.47 -3.84
C TYR A 39 10.61 -12.22 -2.96
N VAL A 40 9.68 -11.25 -2.98
CA VAL A 40 9.82 -10.00 -2.24
C VAL A 40 9.43 -10.13 -0.76
N ASP A 41 8.77 -11.21 -0.31
CA ASP A 41 8.08 -11.15 1.00
C ASP A 41 8.07 -12.43 1.86
N SER A 42 9.25 -12.99 2.18
CA SER A 42 9.34 -14.06 3.19
C SER A 42 10.03 -13.65 4.50
N ASN A 43 10.71 -12.50 4.55
CA ASN A 43 11.56 -12.12 5.69
C ASN A 43 11.16 -10.80 6.37
N ILE A 44 10.10 -10.12 5.93
CA ILE A 44 9.82 -8.77 6.42
C ILE A 44 8.91 -8.76 7.65
N PHE A 45 8.04 -9.74 7.89
CA PHE A 45 7.17 -9.68 9.08
C PHE A 45 6.60 -11.05 9.51
N THR A 46 7.40 -11.89 10.19
CA THR A 46 6.85 -12.91 11.09
C THR A 46 6.36 -12.20 12.35
N MET A 47 5.20 -11.56 12.25
CA MET A 47 4.51 -11.03 13.41
C MET A 47 3.90 -12.22 14.14
N LYS A 48 4.44 -12.57 15.31
CA LYS A 48 3.81 -13.54 16.19
C LYS A 48 2.49 -12.91 16.66
N CYS A 49 1.36 -13.36 16.11
CA CYS A 49 0.05 -12.98 16.60
C CYS A 49 -0.11 -13.65 17.96
N GLU A 50 0.00 -12.87 19.03
CA GLU A 50 -0.29 -13.35 20.37
C GLU A 50 -1.81 -13.34 20.50
N GLU A 51 -2.43 -14.52 20.47
CA GLU A 51 -3.88 -14.67 20.64
C GLU A 51 -4.27 -14.27 22.07
N ALA A 52 -4.60 -12.99 22.25
CA ALA A 52 -5.31 -12.55 23.43
C ALA A 52 -6.77 -13.04 23.31
N GLY A 53 -7.16 -13.96 24.20
CA GLY A 53 -8.50 -14.56 24.21
C GLY A 53 -9.66 -13.54 24.23
N PRO A 54 -10.87 -13.95 23.83
CA PRO A 54 -11.96 -13.04 23.55
C PRO A 54 -12.48 -12.40 24.85
N LYS A 55 -12.09 -11.15 25.10
CA LYS A 55 -12.89 -10.25 25.94
C LYS A 55 -13.91 -9.59 25.02
N GLU A 56 -15.15 -10.06 25.08
CA GLU A 56 -16.30 -9.44 24.42
C GLU A 56 -16.53 -8.04 25.01
N THR A 57 -15.83 -7.06 24.46
CA THR A 57 -16.13 -5.64 24.64
C THR A 57 -16.44 -5.04 23.27
N THR A 58 -17.65 -4.48 23.17
CA THR A 58 -18.14 -3.74 22.01
C THR A 58 -17.04 -2.81 21.49
N ALA A 59 -16.74 -2.89 20.20
CA ALA A 59 -15.70 -2.07 19.61
C ALA A 59 -16.06 -0.59 19.70
N ASN A 60 -15.22 0.18 20.38
CA ASN A 60 -15.30 1.63 20.42
C ASN A 60 -14.21 2.23 19.51
N LEU A 61 -14.39 3.49 19.10
CA LEU A 61 -13.42 4.30 18.38
C LEU A 61 -12.04 4.32 19.06
N SER A 62 -12.02 4.25 20.40
CA SER A 62 -10.81 4.13 21.21
C SER A 62 -10.04 2.81 21.04
N HIS A 63 -10.51 1.87 20.20
CA HIS A 63 -9.77 0.67 19.82
C HIS A 63 -9.11 0.78 18.44
N LEU A 64 -9.40 1.86 17.70
CA LEU A 64 -8.90 2.10 16.35
C LEU A 64 -7.74 3.10 16.38
N MET A 65 -6.69 2.85 15.60
CA MET A 65 -5.57 3.76 15.38
C MET A 65 -5.52 4.14 13.90
N PHE A 66 -5.84 5.40 13.58
CA PHE A 66 -5.83 5.88 12.19
C PHE A 66 -4.41 6.28 11.76
N VAL A 67 -3.91 5.65 10.71
CA VAL A 67 -2.60 5.92 10.11
C VAL A 67 -2.84 6.51 8.73
N LEU A 68 -2.98 7.83 8.67
CA LEU A 68 -3.22 8.53 7.42
C LEU A 68 -1.89 8.79 6.71
N VAL A 69 -1.86 8.71 5.38
CA VAL A 69 -0.66 9.00 4.60
C VAL A 69 -0.98 9.99 3.48
N GLY A 70 -0.16 11.02 3.37
CA GLY A 70 -0.37 12.11 2.43
C GLY A 70 0.93 12.71 1.89
N SER A 71 0.77 13.70 1.01
CA SER A 71 1.84 14.60 0.64
C SER A 71 1.56 16.00 1.16
N SER A 72 2.60 16.67 1.64
CA SER A 72 2.54 18.07 2.08
C SER A 72 2.00 18.97 0.96
N ARG A 73 2.40 18.72 -0.28
CA ARG A 73 1.91 19.46 -1.46
C ARG A 73 0.40 19.32 -1.70
N ALA A 74 -0.18 18.15 -1.43
CA ALA A 74 -1.62 17.93 -1.62
C ALA A 74 -2.46 18.33 -0.39
N TRP A 75 -1.81 18.61 0.75
CA TRP A 75 -2.47 18.91 2.02
C TRP A 75 -3.49 20.05 1.90
N LYS A 76 -3.13 21.12 1.19
CA LYS A 76 -3.99 22.29 0.95
C LYS A 76 -5.40 21.92 0.50
N HIS A 77 -5.52 20.92 -0.38
CA HIS A 77 -6.77 20.49 -0.98
C HIS A 77 -7.45 19.35 -0.21
N ARG A 78 -6.68 18.54 0.54
CA ARG A 78 -7.19 17.35 1.24
C ARG A 78 -7.55 17.61 2.70
N ARG A 79 -7.06 18.70 3.30
CA ARG A 79 -7.29 19.03 4.71
C ARG A 79 -8.78 19.10 5.08
N THR A 80 -9.61 19.70 4.22
CA THR A 80 -11.04 19.86 4.48
C THR A 80 -11.78 18.52 4.57
N TYR A 81 -11.38 17.53 3.76
CA TYR A 81 -11.92 16.18 3.86
C TYR A 81 -11.57 15.55 5.21
N ILE A 82 -10.31 15.66 5.63
CA ILE A 82 -9.84 15.08 6.90
C ILE A 82 -10.51 15.77 8.09
N GLU A 83 -10.62 17.09 8.05
CA GLU A 83 -11.29 17.88 9.08
C GLU A 83 -12.79 17.54 9.23
N SER A 84 -13.45 17.13 8.15
CA SER A 84 -14.88 16.79 8.20
C SER A 84 -15.21 15.62 9.13
N TRP A 85 -14.30 14.65 9.26
CA TRP A 85 -14.52 13.43 10.05
C TRP A 85 -13.57 13.29 11.24
N TRP A 86 -12.42 13.95 11.24
CA TRP A 86 -11.53 13.96 12.38
C TRP A 86 -12.21 14.61 13.59
N ARG A 87 -12.06 14.01 14.77
CA ARG A 87 -12.65 14.51 16.01
C ARG A 87 -11.53 14.62 17.03
N PRO A 88 -11.01 15.84 17.29
CA PRO A 88 -9.99 16.04 18.31
C PRO A 88 -10.42 15.41 19.64
N ASN A 89 -9.49 14.74 20.31
CA ASN A 89 -9.71 13.98 21.57
C ASN A 89 -10.61 12.72 21.47
N ALA A 90 -11.22 12.43 20.34
CA ALA A 90 -12.05 11.22 20.14
C ALA A 90 -11.43 10.26 19.12
N THR A 91 -10.94 10.78 17.98
CA THR A 91 -10.15 10.01 17.02
C THR A 91 -8.68 10.07 17.41
N ARG A 92 -8.00 8.93 17.41
CA ARG A 92 -6.56 8.84 17.63
C ARG A 92 -5.85 8.31 16.40
N GLY A 93 -4.63 8.79 16.18
CA GLY A 93 -3.94 8.55 14.93
C GLY A 93 -2.94 9.64 14.60
N ASN A 94 -2.26 9.46 13.49
CA ASN A 94 -1.33 10.44 12.94
C ASN A 94 -1.52 10.51 11.42
N ILE A 95 -1.23 11.68 10.85
CA ILE A 95 -1.00 11.81 9.42
C ILE A 95 0.49 11.84 9.12
N PHE A 96 0.94 10.95 8.25
CA PHE A 96 2.31 10.90 7.77
C PHE A 96 2.42 11.65 6.44
N LEU A 97 3.27 12.68 6.42
CA LEU A 97 3.58 13.47 5.25
C LEU A 97 4.94 13.08 4.67
N ASP A 98 5.13 13.29 3.38
CA ASP A 98 6.40 13.04 2.68
C ASP A 98 7.50 13.99 3.13
N VAL A 99 7.14 15.24 3.35
CA VAL A 99 8.00 16.30 3.85
C VAL A 99 7.21 17.13 4.85
N GLU A 100 7.90 18.05 5.50
CA GLU A 100 7.25 18.98 6.42
C GLU A 100 6.16 19.82 5.72
N PRO A 101 5.03 20.11 6.40
CA PRO A 101 4.04 21.05 5.89
C PRO A 101 4.65 22.39 5.50
N SER A 102 4.15 22.98 4.41
CA SER A 102 4.47 24.37 4.05
C SER A 102 4.24 25.33 5.22
N GLU A 103 5.03 26.40 5.30
CA GLU A 103 4.92 27.45 6.32
C GLU A 103 3.50 28.03 6.40
N GLU A 104 2.73 28.01 5.30
CA GLU A 104 1.32 28.46 5.29
C GLU A 104 0.40 27.68 6.24
N PHE A 105 0.83 26.51 6.72
CA PHE A 105 0.09 25.65 7.66
C PHE A 105 0.63 25.71 9.09
N ARG A 106 1.51 26.66 9.41
CA ARG A 106 2.06 26.85 10.75
C ARG A 106 1.36 28.03 11.46
N PRO A 107 0.95 27.88 12.75
CA PRO A 107 1.04 26.66 13.54
C PRO A 107 0.04 25.58 13.06
N TRP A 108 0.41 24.32 13.26
CA TRP A 108 -0.47 23.20 12.88
C TRP A 108 -1.77 23.25 13.67
N SER A 109 -2.91 23.23 12.97
CA SER A 109 -4.21 23.35 13.63
C SER A 109 -4.46 22.16 14.57
N PRO A 110 -4.96 22.40 15.80
CA PRO A 110 -5.40 21.33 16.70
C PRO A 110 -6.64 20.59 16.18
N THR A 111 -7.34 21.13 15.17
CA THR A 111 -8.45 20.45 14.49
C THR A 111 -8.00 19.32 13.58
N PHE A 112 -6.71 19.27 13.23
CA PHE A 112 -6.14 18.23 12.38
C PHE A 112 -5.55 17.08 13.21
N PRO A 113 -5.42 15.88 12.62
CA PRO A 113 -4.60 14.84 13.21
C PRO A 113 -3.16 15.35 13.41
N PRO A 114 -2.48 14.94 14.49
CA PRO A 114 -1.05 15.20 14.65
C PRO A 114 -0.30 14.70 13.41
N PHE A 115 0.62 15.50 12.88
CA PHE A 115 1.41 15.09 11.73
C PHE A 115 2.76 14.52 12.15
N LYS A 116 3.26 13.60 11.33
CA LYS A 116 4.63 13.09 11.36
C LYS A 116 5.20 13.18 9.95
N VAL A 117 6.51 13.35 9.83
CA VAL A 117 7.18 13.30 8.53
C VAL A 117 7.77 11.91 8.37
N ASN A 118 7.43 11.24 7.25
CA ASN A 118 7.99 9.94 6.95
C ASN A 118 9.52 10.03 6.87
N GLU A 119 10.21 9.02 7.41
CA GLU A 119 11.63 8.85 7.15
C GLU A 119 11.89 8.75 5.63
N ASP A 120 13.00 9.34 5.19
CA ASP A 120 13.45 9.22 3.81
C ASP A 120 13.79 7.78 3.46
N LEU A 121 12.83 7.10 2.82
CA LEU A 121 12.94 5.71 2.40
C LEU A 121 14.08 5.47 1.41
N ARG A 122 14.60 6.52 0.73
CA ARG A 122 15.75 6.40 -0.18
C ARG A 122 17.01 5.89 0.54
N LYS A 123 17.08 6.07 1.85
CA LYS A 123 18.18 5.58 2.69
C LYS A 123 18.16 4.05 2.87
N LEU A 124 17.03 3.40 2.58
CA LEU A 124 16.91 1.95 2.70
C LEU A 124 17.59 1.26 1.52
N ARG A 125 18.44 0.26 1.80
CA ARG A 125 19.15 -0.54 0.77
C ARG A 125 18.22 -1.19 -0.24
N ILE A 126 17.00 -1.56 0.18
CA ILE A 126 16.00 -2.17 -0.70
C ILE A 126 15.32 -1.15 -1.62
N TYR A 127 15.38 0.15 -1.34
CA TYR A 127 14.63 1.20 -2.03
C TYR A 127 14.73 1.20 -3.56
N PRO A 128 15.92 1.04 -4.16
CA PRO A 128 16.04 1.01 -5.62
C PRO A 128 15.33 -0.19 -6.26
N LYS A 129 15.09 -1.27 -5.49
CA LYS A 129 14.46 -2.51 -5.95
C LYS A 129 12.93 -2.50 -5.79
N LEU A 130 12.37 -1.45 -5.19
CA LEU A 130 10.94 -1.39 -4.87
C LEU A 130 10.13 -0.96 -6.09
N ALA A 131 9.25 -1.83 -6.57
CA ALA A 131 8.38 -1.56 -7.71
C ALA A 131 7.38 -0.43 -7.43
N ASN A 132 6.82 -0.37 -6.22
CA ASN A 132 5.87 0.66 -5.81
C ASN A 132 6.31 1.35 -4.51
N ARG A 133 6.89 2.55 -4.66
CA ARG A 133 7.43 3.35 -3.55
C ARG A 133 6.33 3.96 -2.67
N VAL A 134 5.14 4.21 -3.22
CA VAL A 134 4.01 4.80 -2.49
C VAL A 134 3.47 3.81 -1.46
N HIS A 135 3.29 2.54 -1.86
CA HIS A 135 2.78 1.49 -0.95
C HIS A 135 3.70 1.29 0.26
N ILE A 136 4.99 1.51 0.08
CA ILE A 136 5.98 1.27 1.13
C ILE A 136 5.99 2.38 2.16
N ARG A 137 5.61 3.60 1.76
CA ARG A 137 5.35 4.67 2.72
C ARG A 137 4.19 4.33 3.63
N ILE A 138 3.11 3.74 3.09
CA ILE A 138 1.97 3.27 3.89
C ILE A 138 2.41 2.20 4.89
N TYR A 139 3.09 1.16 4.41
CA TYR A 139 3.62 0.11 5.28
C TYR A 139 4.55 0.67 6.36
N ARG A 140 5.46 1.59 5.99
CA ARG A 140 6.38 2.20 6.95
C ARG A 140 5.64 3.02 8.01
N SER A 141 4.63 3.79 7.63
CA SER A 141 3.80 4.57 8.55
C SER A 141 3.07 3.69 9.56
N ILE A 142 2.51 2.57 9.11
CA ILE A 142 1.85 1.59 9.98
C ILE A 142 2.87 0.96 10.92
N LEU A 143 4.01 0.51 10.39
CA LEU A 143 5.09 -0.11 11.16
C LEU A 143 5.66 0.83 12.22
N GLU A 144 5.86 2.10 11.89
CA GLU A 144 6.34 3.12 12.82
C GLU A 144 5.33 3.38 13.93
N THR A 145 4.06 3.51 13.58
CA THR A 145 2.97 3.67 14.56
C THR A 145 2.86 2.46 15.48
N TYR A 146 3.01 1.25 14.95
CA TYR A 146 3.01 0.02 15.74
C TYR A 146 4.19 -0.06 16.72
N ARG A 147 5.40 0.25 16.24
CA ARG A 147 6.64 0.19 17.05
C ARG A 147 6.65 1.17 18.21
N LEU A 148 6.03 2.33 18.04
CA LEU A 148 5.95 3.33 19.10
C LEU A 148 5.07 2.88 20.28
N LYS A 149 4.30 1.78 20.14
CA LYS A 149 3.40 1.22 21.17
C LYS A 149 2.72 2.31 22.00
N GLN A 150 2.18 3.29 21.28
CA GLN A 150 1.93 4.60 21.87
C GLN A 150 0.68 4.60 22.77
N ASP A 151 -0.08 3.50 22.82
CA ASP A 151 -1.35 3.44 23.53
C ASP A 151 -1.81 2.00 23.83
N ASP A 152 -1.99 1.68 25.12
CA ASP A 152 -2.54 0.40 25.57
C ASP A 152 -4.04 0.35 25.22
N GLY A 153 -4.45 -0.65 24.43
CA GLY A 153 -5.85 -0.80 23.98
C GLY A 153 -6.08 -0.54 22.49
N VAL A 154 -5.03 -0.29 21.69
CA VAL A 154 -5.12 -0.41 20.23
C VAL A 154 -5.31 -1.87 19.83
N ARG A 155 -6.42 -2.14 19.16
CA ARG A 155 -6.71 -3.46 18.58
C ARG A 155 -6.56 -3.48 17.07
N TRP A 156 -6.80 -2.34 16.41
CA TRP A 156 -6.82 -2.23 14.96
C TRP A 156 -6.10 -0.98 14.48
N TYR A 157 -5.29 -1.15 13.43
CA TYR A 157 -4.68 -0.06 12.67
C TYR A 157 -5.45 0.11 11.36
N VAL A 158 -5.89 1.34 11.07
CA VAL A 158 -6.69 1.67 9.88
C VAL A 158 -5.91 2.66 9.04
N SER A 159 -5.73 2.40 7.74
CA SER A 159 -4.99 3.23 6.79
C SER A 159 -5.78 3.54 5.53
#